data_AF-A0A357R4S2-F1
#
_entry.id   AF-A0A357R4S2-F1
#
_cell.length_a   1.000
_cell.length_b   1.000
_cell.length_c   1.000
_cell.angle_alpha   90.00
_cell.angle_beta   90.00
_cell.angle_gamma   90.00
#
_symmetry.space_group_name_H-M   'P 1'
#
loop_
_entity.id
_entity.type
_entity.pdbx_description
1 polymer ?
#
loop_
_entity_poly.entity_id
_entity_poly.type
_entity_poly.pdbx_seq_one_letter_code
_entity_poly.pdbx_strand_id
1 'polypeptide(L)'
;NPARVRDHHAIIPTEKSAGSLRGDEAMIYDLVARRFIAAFYPDCQWKETRVITRVEGEDFESKGRELVSPGWRQVEGVGNEQLLPVLSQGDPVKTVDVQVKQDETKPLARYTEGTLLAAMEGAGKMVEEEELREAM
;
A
#
# COMPACT_ATOMS: atom_id res chain seq x y z
N ASN A 1 -20.55 -11.38 -0.83
CA ASN A 1 -20.18 -12.81 -0.94
C ASN A 1 -20.65 -13.53 0.32
N PRO A 2 -21.84 -14.16 0.30
CA PRO A 2 -22.42 -14.83 1.47
C PRO A 2 -21.53 -15.92 2.06
N ALA A 3 -20.71 -16.61 1.25
CA ALA A 3 -19.81 -17.68 1.70
C ALA A 3 -18.65 -17.19 2.58
N ARG A 4 -18.42 -15.87 2.67
CA ARG A 4 -17.36 -15.27 3.48
C ARG A 4 -17.88 -14.57 4.74
N VAL A 5 -19.18 -14.67 5.01
CA VAL A 5 -19.82 -14.09 6.20
C VAL A 5 -19.99 -15.20 7.25
N ARG A 6 -19.54 -14.94 8.48
CA ARG A 6 -19.75 -15.82 9.64
C ARG A 6 -20.88 -15.22 10.50
N ASP A 7 -20.75 -15.24 11.83
CA ASP A 7 -21.76 -14.68 12.75
C ASP A 7 -21.98 -13.17 12.56
N HIS A 8 -20.96 -12.46 12.08
CA HIS A 8 -20.99 -11.03 11.82
C HIS A 8 -20.42 -10.70 10.44
N HIS A 9 -20.85 -9.56 9.89
CA HIS A 9 -20.29 -8.97 8.68
C HIS A 9 -19.33 -7.82 9.02
N ALA A 10 -18.64 -7.30 8.00
CA ALA A 10 -17.78 -6.13 8.14
C ALA A 10 -18.54 -4.92 8.70
N ILE A 11 -17.84 -4.07 9.47
CA ILE A 11 -18.40 -2.83 10.01
C ILE A 11 -18.68 -1.87 8.85
N ILE A 12 -19.92 -1.43 8.71
CA ILE A 12 -20.38 -0.50 7.67
C ILE A 12 -21.28 0.58 8.28
N PRO A 13 -21.42 1.75 7.62
CA PRO A 13 -22.39 2.76 8.05
C PRO A 13 -23.81 2.19 8.03
N THR A 14 -24.61 2.60 9.01
CA THR A 14 -26.05 2.29 9.03
C THR A 14 -26.84 3.32 8.22
N GLU A 15 -28.12 3.03 7.96
CA GLU A 15 -29.04 3.95 7.27
C GLU A 15 -29.38 5.21 8.08
N LYS A 16 -29.08 5.22 9.39
CA LYS A 16 -29.32 6.39 10.24
C LYS A 16 -28.23 7.44 10.01
N SER A 17 -28.65 8.69 9.84
CA SER A 17 -27.73 9.82 9.80
C SER A 17 -26.95 9.93 11.11
N ALA A 18 -25.64 10.16 11.00
CA ALA A 18 -24.70 10.15 12.13
C ALA A 18 -24.95 11.25 13.17
N GLY A 19 -25.83 12.22 12.89
CA GLY A 19 -26.05 13.38 13.75
C GLY A 19 -24.81 14.27 13.84
N SER A 20 -24.66 14.97 14.96
CA SER A 20 -23.53 15.87 15.21
C SER A 20 -22.38 15.15 15.92
N LEU A 21 -21.56 14.41 15.17
CA LEU A 21 -20.33 13.78 15.70
C LEU A 21 -19.19 14.81 15.82
N ARG A 22 -18.29 14.61 16.80
CA ARG A 22 -17.10 15.46 17.01
C ARG A 22 -15.89 14.63 17.41
N GLY A 23 -14.70 15.17 17.17
CA GLY A 23 -13.44 14.53 17.56
C GLY A 23 -13.30 13.12 16.98
N ASP A 24 -12.90 12.17 17.83
CA ASP A 24 -12.59 10.79 17.43
C ASP A 24 -13.80 10.06 16.83
N GLU A 25 -15.01 10.32 17.31
CA GLU A 25 -16.24 9.70 16.77
C GLU A 25 -16.45 10.09 15.31
N ALA A 26 -16.25 11.36 14.98
CA ALA A 26 -16.35 11.86 13.61
C ALA A 26 -15.26 11.27 12.72
N MET A 27 -14.03 11.14 13.24
CA MET A 27 -12.91 10.55 12.50
C MET A 27 -13.11 9.07 12.22
N ILE A 28 -13.56 8.29 13.20
CA ILE A 28 -13.83 6.85 13.04
C ILE A 28 -15.02 6.65 12.10
N TYR A 29 -16.09 7.45 12.23
CA TYR A 29 -17.22 7.39 11.31
C TYR A 29 -16.80 7.69 9.87
N ASP A 30 -16.02 8.75 9.64
CA ASP A 30 -15.49 9.11 8.32
C ASP A 30 -14.61 7.99 7.74
N LEU A 31 -13.75 7.37 8.56
CA LEU A 31 -12.93 6.21 8.15
C LEU A 31 -13.79 5.05 7.65
N VAL A 32 -14.79 4.64 8.44
CA VAL A 32 -15.70 3.53 8.08
C VAL A 32 -16.53 3.88 6.83
N ALA A 33 -17.05 5.11 6.75
CA ALA A 33 -17.86 5.56 5.63
C ALA A 33 -17.06 5.63 4.32
N ARG A 34 -15.87 6.23 4.35
CA ARG A 34 -14.97 6.27 3.18
C ARG A 34 -14.60 4.88 2.71
N ARG A 35 -14.28 3.98 3.63
CA ARG A 35 -13.92 2.60 3.30
C ARG A 35 -15.08 1.85 2.64
N PHE A 36 -16.31 2.04 3.16
CA PHE A 36 -17.51 1.46 2.57
C PHE A 36 -17.78 2.03 1.16
N ILE A 37 -17.70 3.35 0.98
CA ILE A 37 -17.89 4.01 -0.33
C ILE A 37 -16.82 3.54 -1.33
N ALA A 38 -15.57 3.46 -0.91
CA ALA A 38 -14.45 3.02 -1.74
C ALA A 38 -14.65 1.60 -2.32
N ALA A 39 -15.37 0.73 -1.63
CA ALA A 39 -15.67 -0.62 -2.11
C ALA A 39 -16.58 -0.66 -3.35
N PHE A 40 -17.25 0.44 -3.69
CA PHE A 40 -18.09 0.58 -4.89
C PHE A 40 -17.36 1.25 -6.06
N TYR A 41 -16.13 1.71 -5.85
CA TYR A 41 -15.31 2.30 -6.90
C TYR A 41 -14.52 1.22 -7.64
N PRO A 42 -14.13 1.48 -8.91
CA PRO A 42 -13.26 0.58 -9.64
C PRO A 42 -11.86 0.52 -9.02
N ASP A 43 -11.08 -0.47 -9.46
CA ASP A 43 -9.70 -0.61 -9.05
C ASP A 43 -8.86 0.62 -9.44
N CYS A 44 -7.95 0.98 -8.56
CA CYS A 44 -6.91 1.97 -8.84
C CYS A 44 -5.88 1.37 -9.79
N GLN A 45 -5.63 2.05 -10.91
CA GLN A 45 -4.71 1.61 -11.97
C GLN A 45 -3.45 2.46 -11.99
N TRP A 46 -2.31 1.79 -11.93
CA TRP A 46 -0.98 2.39 -12.01
C TRP A 46 -0.25 1.86 -13.23
N LYS A 47 0.56 2.73 -13.83
CA LYS A 47 1.56 2.36 -14.83
C LYS A 47 2.93 2.38 -14.17
N GLU A 48 3.50 1.20 -13.99
CA GLU A 48 4.86 1.04 -13.49
C GLU A 48 5.84 0.93 -14.66
N THR A 49 6.88 1.75 -14.64
CA THR A 49 7.95 1.75 -15.62
C THR A 49 9.25 1.38 -14.92
N ARG A 50 9.93 0.34 -15.40
CA ARG A 50 11.26 -0.07 -14.93
C ARG A 50 12.25 0.19 -16.05
N VAL A 51 13.28 0.96 -15.75
CA VAL A 51 14.36 1.31 -16.68
C VAL A 51 15.64 0.72 -16.14
N ILE A 52 16.30 -0.10 -16.95
CA ILE A 52 17.63 -0.63 -16.67
C ILE A 52 18.62 0.14 -17.52
N THR A 53 19.52 0.85 -16.88
CA THR A 53 20.58 1.63 -17.51
C THR A 53 21.90 0.95 -17.26
N ARG A 54 22.63 0.61 -18.33
CA ARG A 54 23.96 0.00 -18.21
C ARG A 54 25.04 1.07 -18.26
N VAL A 55 25.89 1.12 -17.23
CA VAL A 55 27.02 2.05 -17.13
C VAL A 55 28.27 1.24 -16.84
N GLU A 56 29.25 1.27 -17.75
CA GLU A 56 30.52 0.52 -17.62
C GLU A 56 30.34 -0.99 -17.32
N GLY A 57 29.25 -1.59 -17.83
CA GLY A 57 28.94 -3.01 -17.64
C GLY A 57 28.02 -3.32 -16.45
N GLU A 58 27.77 -2.36 -15.57
CA GLU A 58 26.91 -2.50 -14.39
C GLU A 58 25.48 -2.03 -14.66
N ASP A 59 24.50 -2.71 -14.07
CA ASP A 59 23.07 -2.41 -14.25
C ASP A 59 22.54 -1.52 -13.12
N PHE A 60 21.98 -0.38 -13.50
CA PHE A 60 21.30 0.56 -12.60
C PHE A 60 19.79 0.55 -12.89
N GLU A 61 18.98 0.40 -11.84
CA GLU A 61 17.52 0.38 -11.97
C GLU A 61 16.90 1.71 -11.54
N SER A 62 16.05 2.27 -12.40
CA SER A 62 15.13 3.36 -12.07
C SER A 62 13.68 2.88 -12.19
N LYS A 63 12.86 3.25 -11.21
CA LYS A 63 11.42 2.92 -11.18
C LYS A 63 10.60 4.19 -11.26
N GLY A 64 9.64 4.19 -12.17
CA GLY A 64 8.60 5.20 -12.32
C GLY A 64 7.25 4.59 -12.05
N ARG A 65 6.36 5.36 -11.46
CA ARG A 65 4.98 4.98 -11.17
C ARG A 65 4.07 6.19 -11.41
N GLU A 66 3.17 6.02 -12.37
CA GLU A 66 2.21 7.03 -12.83
C GLU A 66 0.79 6.55 -12.54
N LEU A 67 -0.06 7.42 -11.98
CA LEU A 67 -1.46 7.09 -11.74
C LEU A 67 -2.25 7.22 -13.04
N VAL A 68 -2.74 6.09 -13.57
CA VAL A 68 -3.56 6.08 -14.79
C VAL A 68 -5.03 6.30 -14.45
N SER A 69 -5.50 5.66 -13.38
CA SER A 69 -6.86 5.85 -12.87
C SER A 69 -6.88 5.74 -11.35
N PRO A 70 -7.41 6.75 -10.62
CA PRO A 70 -7.43 6.72 -9.16
C PRO A 70 -8.33 5.63 -8.60
N GLY A 71 -9.42 5.26 -9.27
CA GLY A 71 -10.39 4.29 -8.76
C GLY A 71 -10.82 4.62 -7.32
N TRP A 72 -10.85 3.61 -6.46
CA TRP A 72 -11.17 3.76 -5.03
C TRP A 72 -10.29 4.76 -4.26
N ARG A 73 -9.07 5.08 -4.74
CA ARG A 73 -8.21 6.08 -4.10
C ARG A 73 -8.73 7.51 -4.23
N GLN A 74 -9.72 7.76 -5.10
CA GLN A 74 -10.38 9.06 -5.13
C GLN A 74 -11.06 9.40 -3.78
N VAL A 75 -11.47 8.37 -3.02
CA VAL A 75 -12.15 8.52 -1.73
C VAL A 75 -11.17 8.52 -0.56
N GLU A 76 -10.15 7.63 -0.61
CA GLU A 76 -9.16 7.46 0.46
C GLU A 76 -7.94 8.38 0.35
N GLY A 77 -7.74 9.01 -0.82
CA GLY A 77 -6.60 9.90 -1.10
C GLY A 77 -5.60 9.28 -2.10
N VAL A 78 -5.03 10.16 -2.93
CA VAL A 78 -4.05 9.80 -3.95
C VAL A 78 -2.65 9.86 -3.33
N GLY A 79 -1.86 8.79 -3.53
CA GLY A 79 -0.47 8.75 -3.09
C GLY A 79 0.45 9.57 -4.01
N ASN A 80 1.74 9.66 -3.66
CA ASN A 80 2.71 10.35 -4.50
C ASN A 80 3.01 9.59 -5.79
N GLU A 81 3.12 10.32 -6.90
CA GLU A 81 3.60 9.81 -8.18
C GLU A 81 5.11 9.99 -8.29
N GLN A 82 5.77 9.04 -8.96
CA GLN A 82 7.17 9.16 -9.31
C GLN A 82 7.27 9.02 -10.82
N LEU A 83 7.19 10.14 -11.53
CA LEU A 83 7.22 10.13 -12.98
C LEU A 83 8.65 9.95 -13.47
N LEU A 84 8.80 9.09 -14.48
CA LEU A 84 9.99 9.02 -15.30
C LEU A 84 9.69 9.69 -16.64
N PRO A 85 10.70 10.29 -17.29
CA PRO A 85 10.56 10.73 -18.67
C PRO A 85 10.19 9.54 -19.58
N VAL A 86 9.57 9.86 -20.71
CA VAL A 86 9.32 8.85 -21.76
C VAL A 86 10.65 8.42 -22.34
N LEU A 87 10.94 7.11 -22.26
CA LEU A 87 12.18 6.49 -22.71
C LEU A 87 11.84 5.29 -23.61
N SER A 88 12.68 5.06 -24.62
CA SER A 88 12.63 3.91 -25.49
C SER A 88 13.86 3.03 -25.28
N GLN A 89 13.73 1.73 -25.59
CA GLN A 89 14.86 0.83 -25.51
C GLN A 89 15.94 1.24 -26.52
N GLY A 90 17.17 1.38 -26.05
CA GLY A 90 18.31 1.80 -26.87
C GLY A 90 18.53 3.32 -26.92
N ASP A 91 17.74 4.11 -26.19
CA ASP A 91 17.98 5.54 -26.06
C ASP A 91 19.41 5.79 -25.52
N PRO A 92 20.17 6.70 -26.14
CA PRO A 92 21.50 7.03 -25.67
C PRO A 92 21.39 7.75 -24.32
N VAL A 93 22.12 7.23 -23.34
CA VAL A 93 22.21 7.82 -22.00
C VAL A 93 23.59 8.41 -21.78
N LYS A 94 23.66 9.49 -21.00
CA LYS A 94 24.91 10.07 -20.54
C LYS A 94 24.95 10.05 -19.02
N THR A 95 25.95 9.39 -18.46
CA THR A 95 26.22 9.44 -17.02
C THR A 95 26.81 10.80 -16.67
N VAL A 96 26.15 11.54 -15.79
CA VAL A 96 26.59 12.87 -15.33
C VAL A 96 27.44 12.77 -14.07
N ASP A 97 27.04 11.90 -13.14
CA ASP A 97 27.68 11.73 -11.85
C ASP A 97 27.51 10.28 -11.36
N VAL A 98 28.47 9.81 -10.57
CA VAL A 98 28.46 8.48 -9.95
C VAL A 98 28.89 8.63 -8.50
N GLN A 99 28.03 8.19 -7.58
CA GLN A 99 28.26 8.32 -6.14
C GLN A 99 28.21 6.96 -5.46
N VAL A 100 29.12 6.74 -4.51
CA VAL A 100 29.08 5.58 -3.61
C VAL A 100 28.28 5.97 -2.37
N LYS A 101 27.11 5.36 -2.18
CA LYS A 101 26.27 5.60 -1.01
C LYS A 101 26.61 4.58 0.08
N GLN A 102 27.11 5.08 1.21
CA GLN A 102 27.32 4.27 2.42
C GLN A 102 26.04 4.30 3.27
N ASP A 103 25.44 3.13 3.48
CA ASP A 103 24.27 2.93 4.33
C ASP A 103 24.59 1.84 5.36
N GLU A 104 23.95 1.90 6.53
CA GLU A 104 24.07 0.90 7.60
C GLU A 104 22.73 0.22 7.88
N THR A 105 22.78 -1.03 8.32
CA THR A 105 21.57 -1.74 8.77
C THR A 105 21.08 -1.14 10.08
N LYS A 106 19.76 -1.00 10.19
CA LYS A 106 19.12 -0.52 11.42
C LYS A 106 18.54 -1.70 12.19
N PRO A 107 18.60 -1.67 13.53
CA PRO A 107 17.88 -2.66 14.33
C PRO A 107 16.38 -2.60 14.03
N LEU A 108 15.68 -3.70 14.26
CA LEU A 108 14.23 -3.77 14.11
C LEU A 108 13.54 -2.71 14.95
N ALA A 109 12.56 -2.03 14.36
CA ALA A 109 11.73 -1.08 15.08
C ALA A 109 10.99 -1.79 16.22
N ARG A 110 10.86 -1.11 17.36
CA ARG A 110 10.00 -1.59 18.45
C ARG A 110 8.54 -1.58 17.98
N TYR A 111 7.74 -2.48 18.54
CA TYR A 111 6.31 -2.47 18.30
C TYR A 111 5.66 -1.16 18.76
N THR A 112 4.87 -0.58 17.87
CA THR A 112 3.78 0.33 18.19
C THR A 112 2.49 -0.46 18.38
N GLU A 113 1.46 0.16 18.95
CA GLU A 113 0.14 -0.45 19.12
C GLU A 113 -0.39 -1.07 17.81
N GLY A 114 -0.37 -0.31 16.71
CA GLY A 114 -0.82 -0.81 15.41
C GLY A 114 0.01 -1.99 14.88
N THR A 115 1.34 -1.93 15.02
CA THR A 115 2.20 -3.04 14.57
C THR A 115 2.08 -4.29 15.45
N LEU A 116 1.79 -4.12 16.74
CA LEU A 116 1.57 -5.24 17.66
C LEU A 116 0.26 -5.96 17.33
N LEU A 117 -0.83 -5.20 17.13
CA LEU A 117 -2.12 -5.78 16.72
C LEU A 117 -1.99 -6.54 15.40
N ALA A 118 -1.30 -5.96 14.40
CA ALA A 118 -1.04 -6.64 13.13
C ALA A 118 -0.22 -7.93 13.30
N ALA A 119 0.76 -7.93 14.21
CA ALA A 119 1.53 -9.12 14.54
C ALA A 119 0.69 -10.19 15.25
N MET A 120 -0.26 -9.79 16.09
CA MET A 120 -1.18 -10.69 16.78
C MET A 120 -2.22 -11.30 15.82
N GLU A 121 -2.79 -10.50 14.91
CA GLU A 121 -3.71 -10.99 13.87
C GLU A 121 -3.02 -11.96 12.91
N GLY A 122 -1.74 -11.71 12.63
CA GLY A 122 -0.91 -12.53 11.75
C GLY A 122 -0.03 -13.55 12.47
N ALA A 123 -0.26 -13.84 13.75
CA ALA A 123 0.67 -14.61 14.58
C ALA A 123 1.04 -15.98 13.98
N GLY A 124 0.09 -16.65 13.30
CA GLY A 124 0.34 -17.90 12.60
C GLY A 124 1.39 -17.78 11.47
N LYS A 125 1.51 -16.63 10.81
CA LYS A 125 2.49 -16.42 9.72
C LYS A 125 3.94 -16.52 10.18
N MET A 126 4.20 -16.32 11.47
CA MET A 126 5.54 -16.38 12.07
C MET A 126 5.85 -17.78 12.64
N VAL A 127 4.91 -18.72 12.56
CA VAL A 127 5.12 -20.11 12.97
C VAL A 127 5.74 -20.85 11.79
N GLU A 128 6.96 -21.38 12.00
CA GLU A 128 7.70 -22.10 10.96
C GLU A 128 7.12 -23.49 10.69
N GLU A 129 6.43 -24.08 11.67
CA GLU A 129 5.79 -25.38 11.54
C GLU A 129 4.43 -25.24 10.86
N GLU A 130 4.32 -25.80 9.64
CA GLU A 130 3.16 -25.65 8.76
C GLU A 130 1.86 -26.14 9.40
N GLU A 131 1.89 -27.25 10.14
CA GLU A 131 0.72 -27.84 10.80
C GLU A 131 0.17 -26.93 11.92
N LEU A 132 1.05 -26.30 12.69
CA LEU A 132 0.67 -25.30 13.70
C LEU A 132 0.23 -23.97 13.06
N ARG A 133 0.79 -23.61 11.91
CA ARG A 133 0.39 -22.42 11.15
C ARG A 133 -1.02 -22.55 10.57
N GLU A 134 -1.38 -23.73 10.04
CA GLU A 134 -2.72 -23.96 9.49
C GLU A 134 -3.80 -24.07 10.58
N ALA A 135 -3.43 -24.49 11.78
CA ALA A 135 -4.34 -24.62 12.92
C ALA A 135 -4.61 -23.29 13.67
N MET A 136 -3.85 -22.23 13.40
CA MET A 136 -3.98 -20.89 14.00
C MET A 136 -4.73 -19.91 13.09
#